data_AF-A0A9E0PKZ1-F1
#
_entry.id   AF-A0A9E0PKZ1-F1
#
_cell.length_a   1.000
_cell.length_b   1.000
_cell.length_c   1.000
_cell.angle_alpha   90.00
_cell.angle_beta   90.00
_cell.angle_gamma   90.00
#
_symmetry.space_group_name_H-M   'P 1'
#
loop_
_entity.id
_entity.type
_entity.pdbx_description
1 polymer ?
#
loop_
_entity_poly.entity_id
_entity_poly.type
_entity_poly.pdbx_seq_one_letter_code
_entity_poly.pdbx_strand_id
1 'polypeptide(L)' 'LALSARIEAALARGLIVRTRADADTLEARANDRARQTAAFASGAQYVSTDYLKPDARFGPYEAHLPGGGTARLNPKTAK' A
#
# COMPACT_ATOMS: atom_id res chain seq x y z
N LEU A 1 -14.20 -3.38 -0.09
CA LEU A 1 -14.70 -4.44 0.81
C LEU A 1 -14.14 -5.82 0.44
N ALA A 2 -14.32 -6.33 -0.79
CA ALA A 2 -13.86 -7.67 -1.16
C ALA A 2 -12.33 -7.92 -1.05
N LEU A 3 -11.49 -6.92 -1.36
CA LEU A 3 -10.03 -7.08 -1.28
C LEU A 3 -9.53 -7.20 0.17
N SER A 4 -10.05 -6.39 1.09
CA SER A 4 -9.64 -6.43 2.51
C SER A 4 -9.96 -7.78 3.14
N ALA A 5 -11.15 -8.33 2.87
CA ALA A 5 -11.54 -9.65 3.36
C ALA A 5 -10.63 -10.77 2.83
N ARG A 6 -10.21 -10.70 1.56
CA ARG A 6 -9.24 -11.65 0.99
C ARG A 6 -7.86 -11.55 1.64
N ILE A 7 -7.41 -10.34 1.93
CA ILE A 7 -6.13 -10.09 2.62
C ILE A 7 -6.20 -10.68 4.04
N GLU A 8 -7.26 -10.36 4.79
CA GLU A 8 -7.47 -10.87 6.16
C GLU A 8 -7.51 -12.41 6.18
N ALA A 9 -8.24 -13.04 5.26
CA ALA A 9 -8.29 -14.49 5.14
C ALA A 9 -6.93 -15.12 4.79
N ALA A 10 -6.12 -14.47 3.94
CA ALA A 10 -4.78 -14.94 3.61
C ALA A 10 -3.83 -14.83 4.82
N LEU A 11 -3.88 -13.72 5.55
CA LEU A 11 -3.09 -13.49 6.76
C LEU A 11 -3.45 -14.51 7.85
N ALA A 12 -4.74 -14.79 8.06
CA ALA A 12 -5.20 -15.80 9.02
C ALA A 12 -4.70 -17.22 8.68
N ARG A 13 -4.39 -17.49 7.41
CA ARG A 13 -3.79 -18.75 6.94
C ARG A 13 -2.26 -18.77 7.00
N GLY A 14 -1.63 -17.74 7.57
CA GLY A 14 -0.17 -17.64 7.66
C GLY A 14 0.52 -17.31 6.34
N LEU A 15 -0.21 -16.80 5.34
CA LEU A 15 0.37 -16.41 4.06
C LEU A 15 1.02 -15.02 4.14
N ILE A 16 2.06 -14.82 3.31
CA ILE A 16 2.62 -13.50 3.06
C ILE A 16 1.80 -12.81 1.97
N VAL A 17 1.34 -11.58 2.25
CA VAL A 17 0.54 -10.77 1.34
C VAL A 17 1.34 -9.56 0.87
N ARG A 18 1.44 -9.42 -0.45
CA ARG A 18 1.93 -8.21 -1.13
C ARG A 18 0.77 -7.50 -1.84
N THR A 19 0.61 -6.21 -1.60
CA THR A 19 -0.43 -5.37 -2.20
C THR A 19 0.19 -4.19 -2.95
N ARG A 20 -0.29 -3.88 -4.16
CA ARG A 20 0.18 -2.71 -4.91
C ARG A 20 -0.54 -1.43 -4.46
N ALA A 21 0.20 -0.34 -4.33
CA ALA A 21 -0.32 1.00 -4.02
C ALA A 21 -0.82 1.77 -5.26
N ASP A 22 -0.43 1.35 -6.46
CA ASP A 22 -0.78 1.96 -7.75
C ASP A 22 -0.90 0.90 -8.86
N ALA A 23 -1.51 1.28 -9.97
CA ALA A 23 -1.56 0.52 -11.21
C ALA A 23 -1.64 1.43 -12.44
N ASP A 24 -0.99 1.01 -13.53
CA ASP A 24 -1.13 1.62 -14.86
C ASP A 24 -0.91 3.14 -14.90
N THR A 25 -0.11 3.67 -13.97
CA THR A 25 0.17 5.11 -13.78
C THR A 25 -1.03 5.98 -13.37
N LEU A 26 -2.21 5.38 -13.14
CA LEU A 26 -3.46 6.12 -12.91
C LEU A 26 -3.39 6.97 -11.65
N GLU A 27 -3.01 6.38 -10.52
CA GLU A 27 -2.87 7.08 -9.24
C GLU A 27 -1.83 8.20 -9.32
N ALA A 28 -0.74 7.98 -10.06
CA ALA A 28 0.31 8.99 -10.19
C ALA A 28 -0.11 10.21 -10.98
N ARG A 29 -0.83 10.01 -12.10
CA ARG A 29 -1.35 11.10 -12.94
C ARG A 29 -2.48 11.87 -12.26
N ALA A 30 -3.28 11.19 -11.44
CA ALA A 30 -4.35 11.82 -10.67
C ALA A 30 -3.86 12.39 -9.32
N ASN A 31 -2.62 12.09 -8.92
CA ASN A 31 -2.10 12.30 -7.56
C ASN A 31 -3.04 11.72 -6.47
N ASP A 32 -3.70 10.60 -6.77
CA ASP A 32 -4.67 9.94 -5.90
C ASP A 32 -3.99 8.91 -5.00
N ARG A 33 -4.02 9.15 -3.69
CA ARG A 33 -3.41 8.27 -2.67
C ARG A 33 -4.42 7.33 -2.01
N ALA A 34 -5.65 7.21 -2.51
CA ALA A 34 -6.68 6.35 -1.92
C ALA A 34 -6.26 4.88 -1.91
N ARG A 35 -5.73 4.36 -3.03
CA ARG A 35 -5.24 2.97 -3.12
C ARG A 35 -4.05 2.73 -2.19
N GLN A 36 -3.09 3.65 -2.15
CA GLN A 36 -1.96 3.60 -1.23
C GLN A 36 -2.43 3.53 0.23
N THR A 37 -3.33 4.43 0.63
CA THR A 37 -3.91 4.48 1.98
C THR A 37 -4.58 3.15 2.34
N ALA A 38 -5.38 2.60 1.43
CA ALA A 38 -6.05 1.32 1.62
C ALA A 38 -5.04 0.16 1.72
N ALA A 39 -3.99 0.14 0.90
CA ALA A 39 -2.95 -0.87 0.93
C ALA A 39 -2.24 -0.89 2.29
N PHE A 40 -1.85 0.28 2.81
CA PHE A 40 -1.22 0.36 4.14
C PHE A 40 -2.15 0.02 5.29
N ALA A 41 -3.44 0.30 5.18
CA ALA A 41 -4.43 -0.04 6.21
C ALA A 41 -4.82 -1.54 6.21
N SER A 42 -4.53 -2.26 5.12
CA SER A 42 -5.00 -3.64 4.92
C SER A 42 -4.38 -4.69 5.84
N GLY A 43 -3.23 -4.40 6.46
CA GLY A 43 -2.45 -5.39 7.21
C GLY A 43 -1.53 -6.27 6.34
N ALA A 44 -1.48 -6.05 5.02
CA ALA A 44 -0.50 -6.69 4.14
C ALA A 44 0.94 -6.40 4.60
N GLN A 45 1.81 -7.41 4.59
CA GLN A 45 3.19 -7.26 5.06
C GLN A 45 4.07 -6.46 4.09
N TYR A 46 3.73 -6.48 2.79
CA TYR A 46 4.46 -5.75 1.76
C TYR A 46 3.51 -4.87 0.95
N VAL A 47 3.83 -3.58 0.84
CA VAL A 47 3.17 -2.66 -0.08
C VAL A 47 4.19 -2.19 -1.11
N SER A 48 3.87 -2.34 -2.39
CA SER A 48 4.77 -1.98 -3.50
C SER A 48 4.19 -0.83 -4.32
N THR A 49 5.07 0.06 -4.78
CA THR A 49 4.74 1.17 -5.69
C THR A 49 5.81 1.23 -6.79
N ASP A 50 5.40 1.68 -7.98
CA ASP A 50 6.36 2.04 -9.03
C ASP A 50 6.98 3.45 -8.79
N TYR A 51 6.47 4.19 -7.79
CA TYR A 51 6.82 5.58 -7.50
C TYR A 51 7.47 5.73 -6.12
N LEU A 52 8.66 5.12 -5.96
CA LEU A 52 9.51 5.36 -4.78
C LEU A 52 9.97 6.83 -4.67
N LYS A 53 10.09 7.49 -5.83
CA LYS A 53 10.27 8.92 -5.98
C LYS A 53 9.24 9.42 -7.00
N PRO A 54 8.83 10.69 -6.95
CA PRO A 54 7.88 11.23 -7.91
C PRO A 54 8.45 11.21 -9.33
N ASP A 55 7.60 10.95 -10.30
CA ASP A 55 7.91 11.10 -11.72
C ASP A 55 7.39 12.45 -12.22
N ALA A 56 8.30 13.35 -12.59
CA ALA A 56 7.97 14.69 -13.07
C ALA A 56 7.05 14.69 -14.30
N ARG A 57 6.96 13.58 -15.05
CA ARG A 57 6.02 13.44 -16.18
C ARG A 57 4.56 13.30 -15.76
N PHE A 58 4.29 12.87 -14.52
CA PHE A 58 2.94 12.59 -14.02
C PHE A 58 2.54 13.46 -12.84
N GLY A 59 3.50 13.86 -12.00
CA GLY A 59 3.24 14.75 -10.88
C GLY A 59 3.91 14.29 -9.58
N PRO A 60 3.46 14.81 -8.43
CA PRO A 60 4.15 14.66 -7.15
C PRO A 60 3.78 13.36 -6.42
N TYR A 61 3.15 12.39 -7.09
CA TYR A 61 2.77 11.14 -6.45
C TYR A 61 4.00 10.32 -6.10
N GLU A 62 4.05 9.87 -4.85
CA GLU A 62 5.04 8.94 -4.33
C GLU A 62 4.41 8.23 -3.13
N ALA A 63 4.90 7.03 -2.83
CA ALA A 63 4.43 6.28 -1.67
C ALA A 63 5.46 6.19 -0.54
N HIS A 64 5.05 6.66 0.64
CA HIS A 64 5.82 6.54 1.89
C HIS A 64 5.09 5.67 2.90
N LEU A 65 5.85 4.96 3.73
CA LEU A 65 5.30 4.30 4.92
C LEU A 65 4.65 5.35 5.82
N PRO A 66 3.40 5.14 6.29
CA PRO A 66 2.79 6.03 7.26
C PRO A 66 3.62 6.09 8.55
N GLY A 67 4.00 7.31 8.96
CA GLY A 67 4.92 7.55 10.08
C GLY A 67 6.41 7.54 9.69
N GLY A 68 6.75 7.23 8.44
CA GLY A 68 8.12 7.17 7.94
C GLY A 68 8.87 5.87 8.28
N GLY A 69 10.19 5.87 8.04
CA GLY A 69 11.08 4.75 8.37
C GLY A 69 11.16 3.65 7.30
N THR A 70 11.82 2.54 7.64
CA THR A 70 12.05 1.38 6.75
C THR A 70 11.02 0.26 6.96
N ALA A 71 10.34 0.25 8.11
CA ALA A 71 9.30 -0.69 8.48
C ALA A 71 8.36 -0.05 9.49
N ARG A 72 7.15 -0.63 9.64
CA ARG A 72 6.16 -0.23 10.65
C ARG A 72 5.57 -1.46 11.32
N LEU A 73 5.03 -1.26 12.52
CA LEU A 73 4.20 -2.26 13.18
C LEU A 73 2.93 -2.55 12.36
N ASN A 74 2.45 -3.80 12.44
CA ASN A 74 1.24 -4.21 11.77
C ASN A 74 0.03 -3.42 12.32
N PRO A 75 -0.70 -2.65 11.49
CA PRO A 75 -1.81 -1.80 11.94
C PRO A 75 -3.04 -2.57 12.47
N LYS A 76 -3.08 -3.89 12.29
CA LYS A 76 -4.22 -4.75 12.69
C LYS A 76 -3.94 -5.59 13.93
N THR A 77 -2.68 -5.98 14.15
CA THR A 77 -2.34 -6.99 15.18
C THR A 77 -1.26 -6.56 16.16
N ALA A 78 -0.54 -5.46 15.91
CA ALA A 78 0.43 -4.97 16.86
C ALA A 78 -0.27 -4.49 18.14
N LYS A 79 0.32 -4.82 19.29
CA LYS A 79 -0.08 -4.34 20.61
C LYS A 79 0.89 -3.26 21.05
#